data_AF-A0A9D0GBV6-F1
#
_entry.id   AF-A0A9D0GBV6-F1
#
_cell.length_a   1.000
_cell.length_b   1.000
_cell.length_c   1.000
_cell.angle_alpha   90.00
_cell.angle_beta   90.00
_cell.angle_gamma   90.00
#
_symmetry.space_group_name_H-M   'P 1'
#
loop_
_entity.id
_entity.type
_entity.pdbx_description
1 polymer ?
#
loop_
_entity_poly.entity_id
_entity_poly.type
_entity_poly.pdbx_seq_one_letter_code
_entity_poly.pdbx_strand_id
1 'polypeptide(L)'
;MAQLTKRERVLRTARLEETDRIPCYDILENDAIIEYFAGERLTPENGRRVKGFAIGRVLDMTRMPYGPWEPRRYRREDGLVIQQERWTQWIVERPFH
;
A
#
# COMPACT_ATOMS: atom_id res chain seq x y z
N MET A 1 12.56 -27.89 -3.13
CA MET A 1 11.09 -27.82 -2.94
C MET A 1 10.46 -27.30 -4.22
N ALA A 2 9.22 -27.67 -4.54
CA ALA A 2 8.49 -27.09 -5.67
C ALA A 2 8.20 -25.60 -5.42
N GLN A 3 8.23 -24.78 -6.47
CA GLN A 3 7.94 -23.35 -6.39
C GLN A 3 6.44 -23.12 -6.12
N LEU A 4 6.12 -22.39 -5.06
CA LEU A 4 4.76 -22.03 -4.68
C LEU A 4 4.33 -20.73 -5.35
N THR A 5 3.06 -20.65 -5.71
CA THR A 5 2.41 -19.37 -6.03
C THR A 5 2.38 -18.46 -4.79
N LYS A 6 2.23 -17.15 -5.01
CA LYS A 6 2.10 -16.17 -3.92
C LYS A 6 0.95 -16.53 -2.96
N ARG A 7 -0.20 -16.93 -3.51
CA ARG A 7 -1.38 -17.33 -2.73
C ARG A 7 -1.10 -18.57 -1.89
N GLU A 8 -0.50 -19.60 -2.47
CA GLU A 8 -0.14 -20.81 -1.71
C GLU A 8 0.81 -20.48 -0.57
N ARG A 9 1.86 -19.69 -0.83
CA ARG A 9 2.83 -19.28 0.18
C ARG A 9 2.17 -18.58 1.38
N VAL A 10 1.24 -17.65 1.12
CA VAL A 10 0.46 -16.95 2.16
C VAL A 10 -0.42 -17.92 2.94
N LEU A 11 -1.16 -18.78 2.25
CA LEU A 11 -2.08 -19.71 2.90
C LEU A 11 -1.36 -20.77 3.73
N ARG A 12 -0.20 -21.25 3.28
CA ARG A 12 0.66 -22.16 4.04
C ARG A 12 1.19 -21.51 5.31
N THR A 13 1.67 -20.26 5.20
CA THR A 13 2.16 -19.49 6.35
C THR A 13 1.07 -19.33 7.41
N ALA A 14 -0.15 -19.00 6.99
CA ALA A 14 -1.29 -18.89 7.91
C ALA A 14 -1.65 -20.22 8.60
N ARG A 15 -1.28 -21.36 8.02
CA ARG A 15 -1.45 -22.71 8.57
C ARG A 15 -0.21 -23.26 9.26
N LEU A 16 0.86 -22.47 9.42
CA LEU A 16 2.13 -22.89 9.99
C LEU A 16 2.79 -24.06 9.21
N GLU A 17 2.56 -24.11 7.90
CA GLU A 17 3.14 -25.10 6.99
C GLU A 17 4.45 -24.59 6.36
N GLU A 18 5.29 -25.52 5.90
CA GLU A 18 6.53 -25.21 5.20
C GLU A 18 6.27 -24.46 3.87
N THR A 19 7.12 -23.46 3.61
CA THR A 19 7.09 -22.62 2.42
C THR A 19 8.41 -22.72 1.64
N ASP A 20 8.36 -22.45 0.34
CA ASP A 20 9.54 -22.45 -0.54
C ASP A 20 10.49 -21.27 -0.31
N ARG A 21 9.98 -20.19 0.30
CA ARG A 21 10.72 -19.07 0.88
C ARG A 21 9.82 -18.33 1.87
N ILE A 22 10.41 -17.47 2.70
CA ILE A 22 9.67 -16.55 3.57
C ILE A 22 8.73 -15.67 2.72
N PRO A 23 7.42 -15.64 3.00
CA PRO A 23 6.50 -14.72 2.33
C PRO A 23 6.73 -13.28 2.77
N CYS A 24 6.61 -12.35 1.82
CA CYS A 24 6.75 -10.93 2.07
C CYS A 24 5.37 -10.25 2.09
N TYR A 25 5.11 -9.53 3.16
CA TYR A 25 3.93 -8.69 3.34
C TYR A 25 4.36 -7.29 3.75
N ASP A 26 3.75 -6.29 3.12
CA ASP A 26 3.89 -4.89 3.54
C ASP A 26 2.68 -4.07 3.08
N ILE A 27 2.55 -2.85 3.60
CA ILE A 27 1.75 -1.78 3.04
C ILE A 27 2.71 -0.88 2.26
N LEU A 28 2.78 -1.11 0.94
CA LEU A 28 3.77 -0.44 0.09
C LEU A 28 3.40 1.02 -0.16
N GLU A 29 3.83 1.93 0.71
CA GLU A 29 3.51 3.37 0.69
C GLU A 29 4.78 4.23 0.78
N ASN A 30 5.78 3.86 -0.02
CA ASN A 30 7.01 4.62 -0.20
C ASN A 30 7.25 4.85 -1.70
N ASP A 31 7.23 6.11 -2.12
CA ASP A 31 7.35 6.50 -3.53
C ASP A 31 8.61 5.94 -4.18
N ALA A 32 9.78 6.11 -3.54
CA ALA A 32 11.05 5.68 -4.11
C ALA A 32 11.12 4.15 -4.32
N ILE A 33 10.60 3.38 -3.36
CA ILE A 33 10.54 1.92 -3.47
C ILE A 33 9.56 1.49 -4.57
N ILE A 34 8.39 2.14 -4.63
CA ILE A 34 7.40 1.87 -5.68
C ILE A 34 7.99 2.17 -7.05
N GLU A 35 8.59 3.35 -7.24
CA GLU A 35 9.19 3.75 -8.52
C GLU A 35 10.33 2.81 -8.93
N TYR A 36 11.19 2.43 -7.98
CA TYR A 36 12.29 1.50 -8.22
C TYR A 36 11.79 0.14 -8.73
N PHE A 37 10.82 -0.47 -8.03
CA PHE A 37 10.30 -1.78 -8.43
C PHE A 37 9.33 -1.72 -9.60
N ALA A 38 8.63 -0.60 -9.81
CA ALA A 38 7.75 -0.41 -10.95
C ALA A 38 8.52 -0.11 -12.24
N GLY A 39 9.67 0.57 -12.13
CA GLY A 39 10.44 1.09 -13.27
C GLY A 39 9.80 2.34 -13.90
N GLU A 40 8.91 3.01 -13.17
CA GLU A 40 8.12 4.15 -13.66
C GLU A 40 7.89 5.15 -12.52
N ARG A 41 7.86 6.45 -12.85
CA ARG A 41 7.53 7.53 -11.91
C ARG A 41 6.10 7.41 -11.38
N LEU A 42 5.93 7.70 -10.10
CA LEU A 42 4.66 7.58 -9.40
C LEU A 42 3.92 8.93 -9.33
N THR A 43 2.70 8.95 -9.86
CA THR A 43 1.77 10.08 -9.76
C THR A 43 0.45 9.65 -9.13
N PRO A 44 -0.38 10.59 -8.63
CA PRO A 44 -1.73 10.26 -8.15
C PRO A 44 -2.59 9.56 -9.21
N GLU A 45 -2.48 9.96 -10.48
CA GLU A 45 -3.29 9.46 -11.59
C GLU A 45 -2.89 8.03 -11.98
N ASN A 46 -1.58 7.75 -12.03
CA ASN A 46 -1.08 6.44 -12.42
C ASN A 46 -0.91 5.46 -11.24
N GLY A 47 -1.11 5.93 -10.01
CA GLY A 47 -0.56 5.30 -8.82
C GLY A 47 -1.08 3.89 -8.53
N ARG A 48 -2.35 3.62 -8.82
CA ARG A 48 -2.90 2.25 -8.70
C ARG A 48 -2.15 1.26 -9.59
N ARG A 49 -1.85 1.65 -10.83
CA ARG A 49 -1.18 0.80 -11.80
C ARG A 49 0.31 0.62 -11.43
N VAL A 50 1.01 1.72 -11.18
CA VAL A 50 2.46 1.71 -10.88
C VAL A 50 2.73 0.93 -9.58
N LYS A 51 2.00 1.22 -8.50
CA LYS A 51 2.10 0.45 -7.25
C LYS A 51 1.70 -1.01 -7.45
N GLY A 52 0.69 -1.30 -8.27
CA GLY A 52 0.29 -2.66 -8.63
C GLY A 52 1.42 -3.47 -9.26
N PHE A 53 2.21 -2.87 -10.15
CA PHE A 53 3.41 -3.50 -10.73
C PHE A 53 4.48 -3.77 -9.67
N ALA A 54 4.75 -2.81 -8.79
CA ALA A 54 5.71 -3.00 -7.70
C ALA A 54 5.27 -4.14 -6.75
N ILE A 55 4.02 -4.13 -6.27
CA ILE A 55 3.43 -5.21 -5.45
C ILE A 55 3.57 -6.56 -6.16
N GLY A 56 3.19 -6.60 -7.45
CA GLY A 56 3.24 -7.80 -8.28
C GLY A 56 4.65 -8.39 -8.40
N ARG A 57 5.70 -7.59 -8.24
CA ARG A 57 7.10 -8.04 -8.29
C ARG A 57 7.62 -8.48 -6.93
N VAL A 58 7.30 -7.78 -5.84
CA VAL A 58 8.02 -7.95 -4.57
C VAL A 58 7.22 -8.51 -3.40
N LEU A 59 5.89 -8.36 -3.39
CA LEU A 59 5.06 -8.78 -2.25
C LEU A 59 4.22 -10.02 -2.56
N ASP A 60 4.02 -10.88 -1.58
CA ASP A 60 3.09 -12.02 -1.66
C ASP A 60 1.67 -11.60 -1.29
N MET A 61 1.53 -10.62 -0.42
CA MET A 61 0.28 -10.04 0.00
C MET A 61 0.49 -8.58 0.42
N THR A 62 -0.54 -7.76 0.26
CA THR A 62 -0.61 -6.38 0.75
C THR A 62 -2.03 -6.11 1.18
N ARG A 63 -2.22 -5.16 2.09
CA ARG A 63 -3.49 -4.41 2.17
C ARG A 63 -3.27 -3.03 1.56
N MET A 64 -4.35 -2.31 1.23
CA MET A 64 -4.28 -0.94 0.69
C MET A 64 -3.57 -0.81 -0.69
N PRO A 65 -4.06 -1.46 -1.76
CA PRO A 65 -3.46 -1.39 -3.10
C PRO A 65 -3.82 -0.09 -3.88
N TYR A 66 -4.23 0.98 -3.20
CA TYR A 66 -4.53 2.28 -3.81
C TYR A 66 -3.24 3.08 -4.09
N GLY A 67 -3.32 4.04 -5.03
CA GLY A 67 -2.25 4.98 -5.33
C GLY A 67 -2.19 6.16 -4.36
N PRO A 68 -1.14 7.01 -4.43
CA PRO A 68 -1.01 8.14 -3.53
C PRO A 68 -2.07 9.20 -3.82
N TRP A 69 -2.37 10.00 -2.81
CA TRP A 69 -3.20 11.19 -2.95
C TRP A 69 -2.39 12.44 -3.27
N GLU A 70 -3.08 13.48 -3.74
CA GLU A 70 -2.56 14.84 -3.71
C GLU A 70 -2.63 15.40 -2.28
N PRO A 71 -1.54 15.98 -1.74
CA PRO A 71 -1.58 16.62 -0.44
C PRO A 71 -2.56 17.79 -0.40
N ARG A 72 -3.41 17.83 0.62
CA ARG A 72 -4.38 18.90 0.82
C ARG A 72 -4.88 18.99 2.26
N ARG A 73 -5.39 20.16 2.62
CA ARG A 73 -6.16 20.37 3.84
C ARG A 73 -7.62 20.65 3.47
N TYR A 74 -8.56 19.96 4.09
CA TYR A 74 -9.98 20.13 3.79
C TYR A 74 -10.88 19.91 5.01
N ARG A 75 -12.03 20.58 5.05
CA ARG A 75 -13.07 20.37 6.06
C ARG A 75 -14.11 19.39 5.52
N ARG A 76 -14.47 18.40 6.34
CA ARG A 76 -15.52 17.42 6.05
C ARG A 76 -16.89 17.96 6.49
N GLU A 77 -17.95 17.29 6.02
CA GLU A 77 -19.35 17.65 6.37
C GLU A 77 -19.63 17.54 7.87
N ASP A 78 -18.91 16.66 8.57
CA ASP A 78 -18.98 16.49 10.04
C ASP A 78 -18.22 17.58 10.83
N GLY A 79 -17.64 18.58 10.14
CA GLY A 79 -16.91 19.68 10.73
C GLY A 79 -15.43 19.39 11.03
N LEU A 80 -14.95 18.15 10.89
CA LEU A 80 -13.53 17.81 11.07
C LEU A 80 -12.68 18.46 9.98
N VAL A 81 -11.50 18.96 10.35
CA VAL A 81 -10.48 19.39 9.37
C VAL A 81 -9.41 18.32 9.29
N ILE A 82 -9.13 17.88 8.07
CA ILE A 82 -8.18 16.82 7.76
C ILE A 82 -6.95 17.41 7.07
N GLN A 83 -5.77 17.02 7.54
CA GLN A 83 -4.54 17.09 6.75
C GLN A 83 -4.37 15.76 6.04
N GLN A 84 -4.36 15.79 4.71
CA GLN A 84 -4.12 14.64 3.84
C GLN A 84 -2.76 14.82 3.19
N GLU A 85 -1.89 13.83 3.38
CA GLU A 85 -0.63 13.67 2.66
C GLU A 85 -0.78 12.56 1.61
N ARG A 86 0.31 12.24 0.92
CA ARG A 86 0.30 11.25 -0.17
C ARG A 86 -0.22 9.87 0.24
N TRP A 87 0.08 9.41 1.46
CA TRP A 87 -0.27 8.05 1.93
C TRP A 87 -1.05 8.02 3.24
N THR A 88 -1.04 9.13 3.98
CA THR A 88 -1.59 9.21 5.33
C THR A 88 -2.44 10.45 5.47
N GLN A 89 -3.41 10.40 6.39
CA GLN A 89 -4.21 11.57 6.75
C GLN A 89 -4.49 11.57 8.25
N TRP A 90 -4.66 12.76 8.83
CA TRP A 90 -5.01 12.91 10.25
C TRP A 90 -5.91 14.14 10.47
N ILE A 91 -6.64 14.11 11.57
CA ILE A 91 -7.50 15.22 12.01
C ILE A 91 -6.59 16.31 12.59
N VAL A 92 -6.72 17.54 12.11
CA VAL A 92 -6.00 18.73 12.62
C VAL A 92 -6.90 19.71 13.37
N GLU A 93 -8.22 19.59 13.23
CA GLU A 93 -9.20 20.38 13.98
C GLU A 93 -10.48 19.56 14.20
N ARG A 94 -11.07 19.68 15.39
CA ARG A 94 -12.35 19.07 15.74
C ARG A 94 -13.38 20.17 16.03
N PRO A 95 -14.66 19.99 15.66
CA PRO A 95 -15.71 20.99 15.91
C PRO A 95 -16.25 20.97 17.35
N PHE A 96 -15.67 20.14 18.21
CA PHE A 96 -16.03 19.99 19.63
C PHE A 96 -14.77 20.04 20.49
N HIS A 97 -14.95 20.49 21.73
CA HIS A 97 -13.91 20.65 22.75
C HIS A 97 -13.86 19.42 23.67
#